data_AF-A0A7J8AES9-F1
#
_entry.id   AF-A0A7J8AES9-F1
#
_cell.length_a   1.000
_cell.length_b   1.000
_cell.length_c   1.000
_cell.angle_alpha   90.00
_cell.angle_beta   90.00
_cell.angle_gamma   90.00
#
_symmetry.space_group_name_H-M   'P 1'
#
loop_
_entity.id
_entity.type
_entity.pdbx_description
1 polymer ?
#
loop_
_entity_poly.entity_id
_entity_poly.type
_entity_poly.pdbx_seq_one_letter_code
_entity_poly.pdbx_strand_id
1 'polypeptide(L)'
;MPDMYPPGEYDLAGFAVGAMERDQKLPHLERIAEGDVVIGIASSGLHSNGFSLVRKIVAKSSLRYSSPAPDGCGDQTLGDLLLTPTRIYSHSLLPVLRSGHVKAFAHITGGGLLENIPRVLPEKLGVVLDAQTWRVPRIFSWLQQEGQLSKEEMARTFNCGIGAALVVSKELTKQILKYIQQCQEEAWVIGNVVACPEGSPRVKVRHLIEAMQTNGPKLQDGTMKNNFAVQTKKARVAVLISGTGSNLQALIASTQAPSSSAHIVVVISNKAGVAGLDKAARAGIPTRVINHKLYKSRVEFDTAIDQVLEEFSTDIVCLAGFMRILSGPFVRKWNGKMLNIHPSLLPSFKGANAHEQALDAGVTVTGCTVHFVAEDVDAGQIILQEAVPVKRGDTVATLSERVKLAEHKIFPAALQLVASGTVRLEENGKLCWAKEE
;
A
#
# COMPACT_ATOMS: atom_id res chain seq x y z
N MET A 1 -7.08 -30.90 8.35
CA MET A 1 -7.86 -29.65 8.43
C MET A 1 -9.19 -29.87 7.73
N PRO A 2 -10.32 -29.34 8.21
CA PRO A 2 -11.58 -29.46 7.49
C PRO A 2 -11.48 -28.67 6.18
N ASP A 3 -11.98 -29.25 5.07
CA ASP A 3 -12.01 -28.70 3.69
C ASP A 3 -10.70 -28.62 2.90
N MET A 4 -9.57 -29.16 3.39
CA MET A 4 -8.27 -28.79 2.79
C MET A 4 -7.82 -29.57 1.54
N TYR A 5 -8.36 -30.75 1.24
CA TYR A 5 -7.96 -31.48 0.02
C TYR A 5 -9.18 -31.98 -0.78
N PRO A 6 -9.52 -31.33 -1.90
CA PRO A 6 -10.47 -31.84 -2.88
C PRO A 6 -9.95 -33.11 -3.57
N PRO A 7 -10.82 -33.85 -4.29
CA PRO A 7 -10.38 -34.95 -5.14
C PRO A 7 -9.34 -34.47 -6.16
N GLY A 8 -8.13 -35.05 -6.13
CA GLY A 8 -7.03 -34.72 -7.06
C GLY A 8 -5.86 -33.95 -6.45
N GLU A 9 -5.89 -33.59 -5.17
CA GLU A 9 -4.75 -32.96 -4.48
C GLU A 9 -3.84 -33.96 -3.76
N TYR A 10 -2.54 -33.63 -3.70
CA TYR A 10 -1.47 -34.43 -3.08
C TYR A 10 -0.80 -33.64 -1.95
N ASP A 11 -0.55 -34.33 -0.83
CA ASP A 11 0.19 -33.80 0.33
C ASP A 11 1.67 -34.18 0.20
N LEU A 12 2.55 -33.18 0.27
CA LEU A 12 3.99 -33.36 0.20
C LEU A 12 4.57 -33.16 1.60
N ALA A 13 4.86 -34.26 2.27
CA ALA A 13 5.60 -34.25 3.52
C ALA A 13 7.11 -34.24 3.25
N GLY A 14 7.78 -33.16 3.64
CA GLY A 14 9.24 -33.09 3.72
C GLY A 14 9.70 -33.24 5.16
N PHE A 15 10.84 -33.91 5.38
CA PHE A 15 11.53 -33.89 6.66
C PHE A 15 12.99 -33.50 6.46
N ALA A 16 13.58 -32.90 7.49
CA ALA A 16 15.01 -32.63 7.58
C ALA A 16 15.53 -33.25 8.87
N VAL A 17 16.74 -33.81 8.80
CA VAL A 17 17.48 -34.30 9.98
C VAL A 17 18.71 -33.43 10.16
N GLY A 18 18.89 -32.95 11.39
CA GLY A 18 20.09 -32.23 11.80
C GLY A 18 20.73 -32.93 13.00
N ALA A 19 22.05 -32.79 13.11
CA ALA A 19 22.81 -33.18 14.30
C ALA A 19 23.32 -31.92 15.01
N MET A 20 23.43 -32.00 16.34
CA MET A 20 23.91 -30.91 17.19
C MET A 20 24.63 -31.50 18.40
N GLU A 21 25.69 -30.83 18.83
CA GLU A 21 26.40 -31.17 20.06
C GLU A 21 25.52 -30.91 21.29
N ARG A 22 25.55 -31.83 22.26
CA ARG A 22 24.62 -31.78 23.41
C ARG A 22 24.82 -30.55 24.30
N ASP A 23 26.05 -30.07 24.39
CA ASP A 23 26.45 -28.89 25.17
C ASP A 23 26.03 -27.57 24.50
N GLN A 24 25.73 -27.58 23.20
CA GLN A 24 25.23 -26.43 22.44
C GLN A 24 23.68 -26.36 22.39
N LYS A 25 23.00 -27.22 23.16
CA LYS A 25 21.53 -27.29 23.20
C LYS A 25 20.92 -26.06 23.86
N LEU A 26 20.04 -25.38 23.12
CA LEU A 26 19.12 -24.38 23.67
C LEU A 26 17.75 -24.99 23.99
N PRO A 27 17.03 -24.45 24.98
CA PRO A 27 17.44 -23.38 25.91
C PRO A 27 18.36 -23.88 27.04
N HIS A 28 19.24 -23.00 27.54
CA HIS A 28 20.01 -23.17 28.77
C HIS A 28 19.20 -22.67 29.97
N LEU A 29 18.18 -23.43 30.37
CA LEU A 29 17.18 -23.03 31.37
C LEU A 29 17.81 -22.61 32.70
N GLU A 30 18.87 -23.29 33.12
CA GLU A 30 19.62 -23.03 34.34
C GLU A 30 20.38 -21.70 34.35
N ARG A 31 20.61 -21.11 33.17
CA ARG A 31 21.30 -19.81 33.04
C ARG A 31 20.33 -18.63 32.99
N ILE A 32 19.04 -18.88 32.80
CA ILE A 32 18.01 -17.84 32.66
C ILE A 32 17.61 -17.36 34.05
N ALA A 33 17.73 -16.05 34.27
CA ALA A 33 17.40 -15.41 35.54
C ALA A 33 16.50 -14.18 35.34
N GLU A 34 15.85 -13.75 36.41
CA GLU A 34 15.15 -12.48 36.43
C GLU A 34 16.11 -11.33 36.09
N GLY A 35 15.64 -10.39 35.25
CA GLY A 35 16.44 -9.27 34.76
C GLY A 35 17.23 -9.57 33.48
N ASP A 36 17.23 -10.82 32.99
CA ASP A 36 17.70 -11.12 31.63
C ASP A 36 16.88 -10.37 30.58
N VAL A 37 17.52 -10.05 29.47
CA VAL A 37 16.96 -9.21 28.43
C VAL A 37 16.39 -10.06 27.30
N VAL A 38 15.23 -9.66 26.79
CA VAL A 38 14.61 -10.25 25.60
C VAL A 38 14.91 -9.37 24.40
N ILE A 39 15.61 -9.94 23.41
CA ILE A 39 15.87 -9.30 22.12
C ILE A 39 14.90 -9.87 21.08
N GLY A 40 14.12 -9.02 20.44
CA GLY A 40 13.21 -9.39 19.36
C GLY A 40 13.84 -9.12 18.01
N ILE A 41 13.69 -10.05 17.07
CA ILE A 41 14.21 -9.97 15.70
C ILE A 41 13.03 -9.79 14.75
N ALA A 42 13.16 -8.86 13.80
CA ALA A 42 12.10 -8.49 12.88
C ALA A 42 11.63 -9.67 12.03
N SER A 43 10.31 -9.81 11.85
CA SER A 43 9.72 -10.65 10.83
C SER A 43 9.68 -9.94 9.47
N SER A 44 9.59 -10.70 8.38
CA SER A 44 9.29 -10.17 7.04
C SER A 44 7.81 -9.79 6.86
N GLY A 45 6.96 -10.09 7.85
CA GLY A 45 5.50 -9.94 7.77
C GLY A 45 4.82 -11.02 8.59
N LEU A 46 3.72 -11.56 8.05
CA LEU A 46 3.09 -12.75 8.62
C LEU A 46 4.00 -13.97 8.41
N HIS A 47 4.09 -14.81 9.43
CA HIS A 47 4.66 -16.15 9.28
C HIS A 47 3.57 -17.14 8.86
N SER A 48 3.95 -18.35 8.45
CA SER A 48 3.07 -19.39 7.88
C SER A 48 1.81 -19.75 8.69
N ASN A 49 1.71 -19.37 9.96
CA ASN A 49 0.55 -19.62 10.82
C ASN A 49 -0.37 -18.39 10.95
N GLY A 50 -1.65 -18.62 11.28
CA GLY A 50 -2.65 -17.55 11.43
C GLY A 50 -3.41 -17.19 10.13
N PHE A 51 -3.02 -17.76 8.99
CA PHE A 51 -3.65 -17.48 7.69
C PHE A 51 -5.13 -17.89 7.61
N SER A 52 -5.60 -18.85 8.41
CA SER A 52 -7.03 -19.17 8.49
C SER A 52 -7.86 -17.98 9.01
N LEU A 53 -7.31 -17.19 9.95
CA LEU A 53 -7.96 -15.97 10.43
C LEU A 53 -7.83 -14.85 9.40
N VAL A 54 -6.65 -14.68 8.81
CA VAL A 54 -6.41 -13.68 7.74
C VAL A 54 -7.41 -13.87 6.59
N ARG A 55 -7.57 -15.10 6.09
CA ARG A 55 -8.53 -15.39 5.01
C ARG A 55 -9.98 -15.03 5.38
N LYS A 56 -10.38 -15.27 6.63
CA LYS A 56 -11.72 -14.88 7.13
C LYS A 56 -11.89 -13.37 7.20
N ILE A 57 -10.84 -12.63 7.60
CA ILE A 57 -10.86 -11.17 7.63
C ILE A 57 -10.97 -10.62 6.21
N VAL A 58 -10.12 -11.09 5.29
CA VAL A 58 -10.17 -10.68 3.87
C VAL A 58 -11.54 -10.95 3.26
N ALA A 59 -12.12 -12.13 3.50
CA ALA A 59 -13.43 -12.51 2.97
C ALA A 59 -14.60 -11.63 3.48
N LYS A 60 -14.43 -10.97 4.63
CA LYS A 60 -15.42 -10.04 5.19
C LYS A 60 -15.10 -8.57 4.89
N SER A 61 -13.88 -8.28 4.47
CA SER A 61 -13.44 -6.93 4.13
C SER A 61 -13.93 -6.50 2.76
N SER A 62 -13.85 -5.19 2.48
CA SER A 62 -14.08 -4.65 1.13
C SER A 62 -12.93 -4.95 0.15
N LEU A 63 -11.78 -5.43 0.66
CA LEU A 63 -10.59 -5.71 -0.15
C LEU A 63 -10.61 -7.12 -0.73
N ARG A 64 -10.11 -7.25 -1.96
CA ARG A 64 -9.77 -8.52 -2.59
C ARG A 64 -8.26 -8.72 -2.58
N TYR A 65 -7.78 -9.93 -2.83
CA TYR A 65 -6.34 -10.18 -2.95
C TYR A 65 -5.68 -9.34 -4.06
N SER A 66 -6.41 -9.00 -5.12
CA SER A 66 -5.95 -8.11 -6.19
C SER A 66 -6.04 -6.62 -5.86
N SER A 67 -6.69 -6.25 -4.75
CA SER A 67 -6.76 -4.86 -4.31
C SER A 67 -5.37 -4.39 -3.87
N PRO A 68 -5.05 -3.09 -3.99
CA PRO A 68 -3.84 -2.54 -3.39
C PRO A 68 -3.78 -2.86 -1.89
N ALA A 69 -2.58 -3.06 -1.38
CA ALA A 69 -2.37 -3.33 0.03
C ALA A 69 -2.91 -2.19 0.91
N PRO A 70 -3.30 -2.48 2.17
CA PRO A 70 -3.77 -1.47 3.11
C PRO A 70 -2.74 -0.35 3.31
N ASP A 71 -3.24 0.84 3.64
CA ASP A 71 -2.43 2.04 3.83
C ASP A 71 -1.17 1.79 4.68
N GLY A 72 -0.02 2.20 4.15
CA GLY A 72 1.28 2.05 4.82
C GLY A 72 1.94 0.67 4.68
N CYS A 73 1.39 -0.24 3.87
CA CYS A 73 1.99 -1.55 3.57
C CYS A 73 2.79 -1.60 2.24
N GLY A 74 2.97 -0.46 1.58
CA GLY A 74 3.64 -0.34 0.27
C GLY A 74 2.69 -0.37 -0.92
N ASP A 75 3.25 -0.33 -2.14
CA ASP A 75 2.50 -0.16 -3.40
C ASP A 75 2.06 -1.50 -4.05
N GLN A 76 2.29 -2.62 -3.39
CA GLN A 76 1.93 -3.96 -3.87
C GLN A 76 0.45 -4.31 -3.62
N THR A 77 -0.03 -5.42 -4.19
CA THR A 77 -1.37 -5.91 -3.88
C THR A 77 -1.44 -6.55 -2.48
N LEU A 78 -2.64 -6.66 -1.92
CA LEU A 78 -2.86 -7.37 -0.66
C LEU A 78 -2.41 -8.84 -0.77
N GLY A 79 -2.66 -9.49 -1.91
CA GLY A 79 -2.23 -10.86 -2.18
C GLY A 79 -0.71 -11.01 -2.14
N ASP A 80 0.02 -10.13 -2.84
CA ASP A 80 1.49 -10.15 -2.86
C ASP A 80 2.07 -9.92 -1.46
N LEU A 81 1.52 -8.95 -0.72
CA LEU A 81 1.90 -8.68 0.65
C LEU A 81 1.70 -9.92 1.54
N LEU A 82 0.55 -10.58 1.45
CA LEU A 82 0.23 -11.77 2.23
C LEU A 82 1.08 -12.99 1.82
N LEU A 83 1.58 -13.03 0.59
CA LEU A 83 2.47 -14.08 0.09
C LEU A 83 3.96 -13.80 0.36
N THR A 84 4.29 -12.72 1.08
CA THR A 84 5.68 -12.41 1.47
C THR A 84 6.31 -13.62 2.15
N PRO A 85 7.43 -14.16 1.63
CA PRO A 85 8.06 -15.34 2.22
C PRO A 85 8.46 -15.14 3.68
N THR A 86 8.22 -16.17 4.50
CA THR A 86 8.68 -16.18 5.90
C THR A 86 10.21 -16.11 5.95
N ARG A 87 10.74 -15.20 6.77
CA ARG A 87 12.19 -15.03 6.97
C ARG A 87 12.79 -16.30 7.56
N ILE A 88 13.88 -16.80 6.97
CA ILE A 88 14.66 -17.93 7.48
C ILE A 88 15.90 -17.38 8.20
N TYR A 89 15.94 -17.55 9.52
CA TYR A 89 16.98 -16.97 10.38
C TYR A 89 18.21 -17.86 10.59
N SER A 90 18.20 -19.10 10.09
CA SER A 90 19.26 -20.08 10.37
C SER A 90 20.63 -19.56 9.92
N HIS A 91 20.73 -19.00 8.72
CA HIS A 91 22.01 -18.50 8.20
C HIS A 91 22.51 -17.28 8.99
N SER A 92 21.63 -16.32 9.29
CA SER A 92 22.01 -15.06 9.94
C SER A 92 22.25 -15.19 11.44
N LEU A 93 21.50 -16.06 12.14
CA LEU A 93 21.58 -16.14 13.60
C LEU A 93 22.44 -17.29 14.11
N LEU A 94 22.74 -18.31 13.31
CA LEU A 94 23.58 -19.42 13.78
C LEU A 94 24.96 -18.96 14.31
N PRO A 95 25.66 -17.96 13.73
CA PRO A 95 26.88 -17.41 14.32
C PRO A 95 26.64 -16.78 15.70
N VAL A 96 25.51 -16.07 15.88
CA VAL A 96 25.13 -15.45 17.15
C VAL A 96 24.83 -16.51 18.20
N LEU A 97 24.10 -17.58 17.84
CA LEU A 97 23.79 -18.69 18.73
C LEU A 97 25.06 -19.46 19.15
N ARG A 98 25.99 -19.69 18.22
CA ARG A 98 27.28 -20.36 18.47
C ARG A 98 28.25 -19.56 19.34
N SER A 99 27.98 -18.28 19.60
CA SER A 99 28.79 -17.49 20.55
C SER A 99 28.70 -17.99 22.00
N GLY A 100 27.69 -18.81 22.34
CA GLY A 100 27.45 -19.31 23.69
C GLY A 100 26.85 -18.27 24.66
N HIS A 101 26.57 -17.06 24.16
CA HIS A 101 26.02 -15.94 24.95
C HIS A 101 24.48 -15.87 24.92
N VAL A 102 23.85 -16.61 24.01
CA VAL A 102 22.38 -16.74 23.95
C VAL A 102 21.93 -17.83 24.90
N LYS A 103 21.02 -17.51 25.81
CA LYS A 103 20.46 -18.45 26.80
C LYS A 103 19.26 -19.21 26.27
N ALA A 104 18.46 -18.57 25.41
CA ALA A 104 17.31 -19.19 24.76
C ALA A 104 17.00 -18.52 23.41
N PHE A 105 16.37 -19.29 22.52
CA PHE A 105 15.87 -18.84 21.22
C PHE A 105 14.45 -19.37 21.00
N ALA A 106 13.49 -18.48 20.80
CA ALA A 106 12.12 -18.80 20.42
C ALA A 106 11.83 -18.31 19.01
N HIS A 107 11.47 -19.24 18.11
CA HIS A 107 10.92 -18.87 16.80
C HIS A 107 9.44 -18.55 16.96
N ILE A 108 9.02 -17.35 16.55
CA ILE A 108 7.64 -16.89 16.74
C ILE A 108 6.82 -17.27 15.52
N THR A 109 5.95 -18.27 15.67
CA THR A 109 5.14 -18.83 14.59
C THR A 109 3.67 -18.95 15.03
N GLY A 110 3.05 -20.13 14.92
CA GLY A 110 1.72 -20.38 15.47
C GLY A 110 1.72 -20.26 16.99
N GLY A 111 0.66 -19.67 17.56
CA GLY A 111 0.61 -19.33 18.99
C GLY A 111 1.30 -18.00 19.35
N GLY A 112 1.88 -17.30 18.35
CA GLY A 112 2.34 -15.93 18.48
C GLY A 112 3.36 -15.72 19.60
N LEU A 113 3.38 -14.52 20.17
CA LEU A 113 4.24 -14.17 21.29
C LEU A 113 3.87 -14.94 22.56
N LEU A 114 2.57 -15.15 22.79
CA LEU A 114 2.04 -15.68 24.06
C LEU A 114 2.35 -17.16 24.27
N GLU A 115 2.43 -17.96 23.20
CA GLU A 115 2.71 -19.40 23.34
C GLU A 115 4.15 -19.79 23.03
N ASN A 116 4.86 -19.07 22.14
CA ASN A 116 6.20 -19.48 21.74
C ASN A 116 7.27 -19.10 22.77
N ILE A 117 7.21 -17.91 23.35
CA ILE A 117 8.23 -17.44 24.30
C ILE A 117 8.26 -18.29 25.60
N PRO A 118 7.12 -18.68 26.21
CA PRO A 118 7.14 -19.51 27.42
C PRO A 118 7.76 -20.90 27.25
N ARG A 119 7.81 -21.43 26.02
CA ARG A 119 8.40 -22.76 25.73
C ARG A 119 9.90 -22.82 25.97
N VAL A 120 10.57 -21.67 26.04
CA VAL A 120 12.03 -21.56 26.20
C VAL A 120 12.44 -20.93 27.53
N LEU A 121 11.51 -20.80 28.47
CA LEU A 121 11.71 -20.20 29.78
C LEU A 121 11.45 -21.21 30.91
N PRO A 122 12.15 -21.12 32.05
CA PRO A 122 11.83 -21.88 33.27
C PRO A 122 10.39 -21.60 33.76
N GLU A 123 9.74 -22.59 34.38
CA GLU A 123 8.31 -22.52 34.77
C GLU A 123 7.98 -21.31 35.65
N LYS A 124 8.88 -20.95 36.58
CA LYS A 124 8.73 -19.82 37.52
C LYS A 124 9.09 -18.45 36.93
N LEU A 125 9.42 -18.40 35.64
CA LEU A 125 9.78 -17.18 34.93
C LEU A 125 8.81 -16.91 33.78
N GLY A 126 8.64 -15.62 33.51
CA GLY A 126 7.90 -15.09 32.37
C GLY A 126 8.62 -13.88 31.79
N VAL A 127 7.96 -13.19 30.87
CA VAL A 127 8.49 -11.96 30.26
C VAL A 127 7.48 -10.84 30.28
N VAL A 128 7.99 -9.62 30.45
CA VAL A 128 7.25 -8.40 30.14
C VAL A 128 7.88 -7.75 28.92
N LEU A 129 7.09 -7.63 27.86
CA LEU A 129 7.46 -7.02 26.58
C LEU A 129 6.79 -5.65 26.44
N ASP A 130 7.41 -4.73 25.71
CA ASP A 130 6.85 -3.41 25.40
C ASP A 130 6.85 -3.14 23.90
N ALA A 131 5.66 -3.13 23.29
CA ALA A 131 5.50 -2.98 21.84
C ALA A 131 5.95 -1.63 21.29
N GLN A 132 6.17 -0.62 22.13
CA GLN A 132 6.73 0.66 21.70
C GLN A 132 8.22 0.58 21.34
N THR A 133 8.88 -0.53 21.66
CA THR A 133 10.33 -0.70 21.46
C THR A 133 10.70 -1.32 20.12
N TRP A 134 9.74 -1.89 19.38
CA TRP A 134 9.97 -2.45 18.05
C TRP A 134 8.97 -1.91 17.02
N ARG A 135 9.27 -2.12 15.75
CA ARG A 135 8.38 -1.75 14.65
C ARG A 135 7.37 -2.87 14.42
N VAL A 136 6.09 -2.60 14.66
CA VAL A 136 4.98 -3.48 14.26
C VAL A 136 4.60 -3.16 12.80
N PRO A 137 4.72 -4.11 11.84
CA PRO A 137 4.31 -3.87 10.46
C PRO A 137 2.83 -3.49 10.32
N ARG A 138 2.52 -2.57 9.38
CA ARG A 138 1.17 -2.00 9.18
C ARG A 138 0.09 -3.02 8.86
N ILE A 139 0.46 -4.16 8.28
CA ILE A 139 -0.49 -5.26 8.04
C ILE A 139 -1.15 -5.75 9.32
N PHE A 140 -0.44 -5.75 10.46
CA PHE A 140 -1.02 -6.16 11.74
C PHE A 140 -2.03 -5.13 12.26
N SER A 141 -1.80 -3.85 12.01
CA SER A 141 -2.77 -2.78 12.33
C SER A 141 -4.05 -2.96 11.53
N TRP A 142 -3.94 -3.23 10.23
CA TRP A 142 -5.10 -3.49 9.38
C TRP A 142 -5.86 -4.75 9.83
N LEU A 143 -5.15 -5.87 10.08
CA LEU A 143 -5.78 -7.10 10.58
C LEU A 143 -6.49 -6.90 11.92
N GLN A 144 -5.90 -6.12 12.82
CA GLN A 144 -6.50 -5.82 14.12
C GLN A 144 -7.79 -5.02 13.96
N GLN A 145 -7.80 -4.00 13.11
CA GLN A 145 -8.96 -3.12 12.90
C GLN A 145 -10.06 -3.83 12.10
N GLU A 146 -9.73 -4.39 10.94
CA GLU A 146 -10.67 -5.07 10.05
C GLU A 146 -11.25 -6.33 10.71
N GLY A 147 -10.44 -7.06 11.47
CA GLY A 147 -10.86 -8.24 12.21
C GLY A 147 -11.47 -7.95 13.59
N GLN A 148 -11.44 -6.70 14.05
CA GLN A 148 -11.84 -6.28 15.41
C GLN A 148 -11.20 -7.14 16.51
N LEU A 149 -9.91 -7.48 16.33
CA LEU A 149 -9.22 -8.43 17.19
C LEU A 149 -8.77 -7.77 18.49
N SER A 150 -8.94 -8.50 19.59
CA SER A 150 -8.39 -8.11 20.89
C SER A 150 -6.86 -8.17 20.90
N LYS A 151 -6.25 -7.48 21.85
CA LYS A 151 -4.80 -7.51 22.08
C LYS A 151 -4.29 -8.94 22.32
N GLU A 152 -5.02 -9.71 23.12
CA GLU A 152 -4.69 -11.08 23.48
C GLU A 152 -4.78 -12.01 22.25
N GLU A 153 -5.79 -11.85 21.41
CA GLU A 153 -5.91 -12.60 20.16
C GLU A 153 -4.81 -12.25 19.16
N MET A 154 -4.46 -10.96 19.05
CA MET A 154 -3.34 -10.52 18.21
C MET A 154 -2.04 -11.18 18.66
N ALA A 155 -1.71 -11.08 19.95
CA ALA A 155 -0.46 -11.62 20.49
C ALA A 155 -0.42 -13.16 20.53
N ARG A 156 -1.57 -13.85 20.58
CA ARG A 156 -1.67 -15.32 20.52
C ARG A 156 -1.67 -15.83 19.08
N THR A 157 -2.22 -15.09 18.13
CA THR A 157 -2.35 -15.60 16.77
C THR A 157 -1.16 -15.23 15.91
N PHE A 158 -0.64 -14.01 16.09
CA PHE A 158 0.34 -13.41 15.21
C PHE A 158 1.67 -13.14 15.90
N ASN A 159 2.70 -12.97 15.07
CA ASN A 159 4.05 -12.62 15.50
C ASN A 159 4.21 -11.12 15.83
N CYS A 160 3.26 -10.28 15.39
CA CYS A 160 3.22 -8.83 15.62
C CYS A 160 4.53 -8.10 15.28
N GLY A 161 5.22 -8.55 14.23
CA GLY A 161 6.49 -7.96 13.76
C GLY A 161 7.76 -8.60 14.31
N ILE A 162 7.65 -9.54 15.27
CA ILE A 162 8.79 -10.25 15.84
C ILE A 162 8.80 -11.67 15.31
N GLY A 163 9.75 -12.01 14.45
CA GLY A 163 9.88 -13.37 13.91
C GLY A 163 10.64 -14.33 14.82
N ALA A 164 11.56 -13.82 15.64
CA ALA A 164 12.26 -14.61 16.66
C ALA A 164 12.58 -13.78 17.91
N ALA A 165 12.71 -14.44 19.07
CA ALA A 165 13.09 -13.82 20.33
C ALA A 165 14.27 -14.56 20.96
N LEU A 166 15.27 -13.80 21.41
CA LEU A 166 16.45 -14.29 22.13
C LEU A 166 16.38 -13.87 23.59
N VAL A 167 16.84 -14.73 24.50
CA VAL A 167 17.10 -14.35 25.90
C VAL A 167 18.61 -14.30 26.12
N VAL A 168 19.10 -13.19 26.63
CA VAL A 168 20.53 -12.95 26.87
C VAL A 168 20.74 -12.30 28.25
N SER A 169 21.97 -12.39 28.76
CA SER A 169 22.31 -11.63 29.97
C SER A 169 22.33 -10.13 29.68
N LYS A 170 22.01 -9.34 30.70
CA LYS A 170 21.91 -7.88 30.59
C LYS A 170 23.20 -7.24 30.08
N GLU A 171 24.34 -7.76 30.53
CA GLU A 171 25.69 -7.27 30.23
C GLU A 171 26.05 -7.46 28.75
N LEU A 172 25.56 -8.54 28.13
CA LEU A 172 25.88 -8.91 26.75
C LEU A 172 24.89 -8.35 25.73
N THR A 173 23.78 -7.74 26.17
CA THR A 173 22.73 -7.18 25.32
C THR A 173 23.27 -6.31 24.18
N LYS A 174 24.13 -5.33 24.49
CA LYS A 174 24.66 -4.39 23.49
C LYS A 174 25.55 -5.10 22.46
N GLN A 175 26.35 -6.05 22.92
CA GLN A 175 27.24 -6.83 22.05
C GLN A 175 26.43 -7.71 21.09
N ILE A 176 25.41 -8.41 21.60
CA ILE A 176 24.57 -9.30 20.80
C ILE A 176 23.75 -8.52 19.77
N LEU A 177 23.18 -7.38 20.13
CA LEU A 177 22.50 -6.52 19.16
C LEU A 177 23.41 -6.09 18.02
N LYS A 178 24.65 -5.70 18.32
CA LYS A 178 25.64 -5.33 17.30
C LYS A 178 25.97 -6.50 16.38
N TYR A 179 26.09 -7.71 16.93
CA TYR A 179 26.31 -8.93 16.14
C TYR A 179 25.14 -9.27 15.22
N ILE A 180 23.90 -9.14 15.70
CA ILE A 180 22.70 -9.36 14.89
C ILE A 180 22.64 -8.34 13.74
N GLN A 181 22.94 -7.07 14.01
CA GLN A 181 23.00 -6.02 12.99
C GLN A 181 24.10 -6.29 11.94
N GLN A 182 25.26 -6.80 12.35
CA GLN A 182 26.32 -7.21 11.42
C GLN A 182 25.90 -8.38 10.52
N CYS A 183 24.97 -9.22 10.99
CA CYS A 183 24.36 -10.30 10.21
C CYS A 183 23.17 -9.82 9.33
N GLN A 184 23.00 -8.49 9.18
CA GLN A 184 21.94 -7.86 8.39
C GLN A 184 20.51 -8.19 8.85
N GLU A 185 20.33 -8.44 10.15
CA GLU A 185 19.01 -8.60 10.76
C GLU A 185 18.65 -7.36 11.58
N GLU A 186 17.37 -6.98 11.53
CA GLU A 186 16.82 -5.90 12.34
C GLU A 186 16.36 -6.47 13.68
N ALA A 187 16.75 -5.83 14.79
CA ALA A 187 16.44 -6.33 16.14
C ALA A 187 16.39 -5.20 17.18
N TRP A 188 15.65 -5.46 18.26
CA TRP A 188 15.40 -4.50 19.34
C TRP A 188 15.46 -5.19 20.71
N VAL A 189 15.77 -4.43 21.75
CA VAL A 189 15.45 -4.85 23.13
C VAL A 189 13.96 -4.69 23.31
N ILE A 190 13.23 -5.80 23.43
CA ILE A 190 11.76 -5.77 23.47
C ILE A 190 11.18 -5.96 24.87
N GLY A 191 12.00 -6.35 25.85
CA GLY A 191 11.52 -6.61 27.19
C GLY A 191 12.54 -7.30 28.09
N ASN A 192 12.07 -7.77 29.24
CA ASN A 192 12.90 -8.44 30.24
C ASN A 192 12.20 -9.68 30.80
N VAL A 193 13.01 -10.64 31.26
CA VAL A 193 12.58 -11.79 32.04
C VAL A 193 12.24 -11.35 33.46
N VAL A 194 11.11 -11.83 33.97
CA VAL A 194 10.58 -11.49 35.30
C VAL A 194 10.17 -12.75 36.05
N ALA A 195 10.14 -12.70 37.38
CA ALA A 195 9.49 -13.72 38.18
C ALA A 195 8.01 -13.84 37.79
N CYS A 196 7.53 -15.08 37.64
CA CYS A 196 6.15 -15.38 37.29
C CYS A 196 5.57 -16.38 38.30
N PRO A 197 4.68 -15.94 39.21
CA PRO A 197 3.96 -16.83 40.11
C PRO A 197 3.13 -17.86 39.34
N GLU A 198 2.87 -18.99 39.98
CA GLU A 198 2.02 -20.04 39.42
C GLU A 198 0.61 -19.49 39.09
N GLY A 199 0.05 -19.91 37.96
CA GLY A 199 -1.23 -19.42 37.46
C GLY A 199 -1.23 -18.03 36.82
N SER A 200 -0.12 -17.28 36.85
CA SER A 200 -0.02 -15.99 36.18
C SER A 200 0.31 -16.11 34.68
N PRO A 201 -0.15 -15.17 33.82
CA PRO A 201 0.27 -15.13 32.42
C PRO A 201 1.79 -14.98 32.29
N ARG A 202 2.43 -15.94 31.63
CA ARG A 202 3.89 -15.98 31.44
C ARG A 202 4.43 -14.95 30.43
N VAL A 203 3.55 -14.33 29.64
CA VAL A 203 3.90 -13.22 28.73
C VAL A 203 2.93 -12.08 28.96
N LYS A 204 3.47 -10.90 29.26
CA LYS A 204 2.70 -9.64 29.30
C LYS A 204 3.25 -8.72 28.24
N VAL A 205 2.45 -8.41 27.22
CA VAL A 205 2.81 -7.42 26.19
C VAL A 205 2.19 -6.07 26.57
N ARG A 206 2.98 -5.03 26.74
CA ARG A 206 2.50 -3.66 26.97
C ARG A 206 2.37 -2.90 25.64
N HIS A 207 1.44 -1.96 25.60
CA HIS A 207 1.28 -0.98 24.51
C HIS A 207 1.09 -1.54 23.09
N LEU A 208 0.60 -2.79 22.94
CA LEU A 208 0.54 -3.46 21.64
C LEU A 208 -0.41 -2.76 20.65
N ILE A 209 -1.59 -2.35 21.12
CA ILE A 209 -2.58 -1.70 20.27
C ILE A 209 -2.11 -0.29 19.90
N GLU A 210 -1.54 0.43 20.86
CA GLU A 210 -0.98 1.76 20.69
C GLU A 210 0.19 1.75 19.69
N ALA A 211 1.06 0.74 19.77
CA ALA A 211 2.17 0.54 18.82
C ALA A 211 1.68 0.18 17.40
N MET A 212 0.51 -0.46 17.26
CA MET A 212 -0.10 -0.69 15.94
C MET A 212 -0.72 0.59 15.35
N GLN A 213 -1.18 1.50 16.21
CA GLN A 213 -1.77 2.77 15.78
C GLN A 213 -0.70 3.82 15.43
N THR A 214 0.43 3.81 16.14
CA THR A 214 1.53 4.77 15.97
C THR A 214 2.62 4.23 15.04
N ASN A 215 3.11 5.07 14.12
CA ASN A 215 4.08 4.71 13.08
C ASN A 215 5.52 4.51 13.65
N GLY A 216 5.77 3.40 14.33
CA GLY A 216 7.13 2.95 14.70
C GLY A 216 7.58 3.27 16.14
N PRO A 217 8.77 2.78 16.55
CA PRO A 217 9.24 2.88 17.92
C PRO A 217 9.58 4.33 18.32
N LYS A 218 9.11 4.77 19.49
CA LYS A 218 9.56 6.02 20.11
C LYS A 218 10.83 5.73 20.90
N LEU A 219 12.00 6.10 20.37
CA LEU A 219 13.26 5.97 21.10
C LEU A 219 13.61 7.26 21.85
N GLN A 220 13.86 7.12 23.16
CA GLN A 220 14.75 8.00 23.91
C GLN A 220 16.21 7.65 23.51
N ASP A 221 17.07 8.65 23.33
CA ASP A 221 18.47 8.57 22.84
C ASP A 221 18.69 8.44 21.32
N GLY A 222 18.41 9.54 20.61
CA GLY A 222 19.49 10.44 20.18
C GLY A 222 20.37 10.09 18.97
N THR A 223 20.40 8.87 18.45
CA THR A 223 21.21 8.61 17.24
C THR A 223 20.71 7.43 16.40
N MET A 224 19.94 7.74 15.36
CA MET A 224 20.26 7.37 13.98
C MET A 224 19.53 8.33 13.03
N LYS A 225 20.24 8.82 12.01
CA LYS A 225 19.70 9.70 10.97
C LYS A 225 18.58 8.97 10.23
N ASN A 226 17.34 9.42 10.44
CA ASN A 226 16.22 9.08 9.56
C ASN A 226 16.48 9.70 8.19
N ASN A 227 17.11 8.93 7.30
CA ASN A 227 17.16 9.24 5.86
C ASN A 227 15.93 8.70 5.11
N PHE A 228 14.79 8.58 5.78
CA PHE A 228 13.52 8.33 5.11
C PHE A 228 12.66 9.57 5.29
N ALA A 229 12.52 10.32 4.20
CA ALA A 229 11.50 11.35 4.07
C ALA A 229 10.17 10.76 4.55
N VAL A 230 9.46 11.49 5.41
CA VAL A 230 8.05 11.21 5.69
C VAL A 230 7.35 11.18 4.33
N GLN A 231 7.08 9.98 3.82
CA GLN A 231 6.46 9.81 2.52
C GLN A 231 5.03 10.34 2.67
N THR A 232 4.80 11.55 2.16
CA THR A 232 3.47 12.14 2.13
C THR A 232 2.55 11.21 1.34
N LYS A 233 1.39 10.90 1.90
CA LYS A 233 0.41 9.96 1.32
C LYS A 233 0.08 10.42 -0.12
N LYS A 234 0.41 9.59 -1.12
CA LYS A 234 0.03 9.86 -2.51
C LYS A 234 -1.48 9.67 -2.68
N ALA A 235 -2.15 10.59 -3.38
CA ALA A 235 -3.54 10.45 -3.78
C ALA A 235 -3.71 9.29 -4.75
N ARG A 236 -4.74 8.47 -4.54
CA ARG A 236 -5.05 7.28 -5.35
C ARG A 236 -5.84 7.70 -6.58
N VAL A 237 -5.31 7.40 -7.77
CA VAL A 237 -5.86 7.89 -9.05
C VAL A 237 -6.42 6.74 -9.87
N ALA A 238 -7.65 6.90 -10.34
CA ALA A 238 -8.22 6.06 -11.40
C ALA A 238 -8.18 6.79 -12.73
N VAL A 239 -7.77 6.10 -13.80
CA VAL A 239 -7.75 6.68 -15.16
C VAL A 239 -8.78 5.98 -16.04
N LEU A 240 -9.71 6.75 -16.61
CA LEU A 240 -10.74 6.25 -17.52
C LEU A 240 -10.33 6.54 -18.97
N ILE A 241 -10.41 5.52 -19.84
CA ILE A 241 -9.94 5.58 -21.23
C ILE A 241 -10.91 4.93 -22.22
N SER A 242 -10.85 5.32 -23.50
CA SER A 242 -11.61 4.67 -24.59
C SER A 242 -10.78 4.24 -25.81
N GLY A 243 -9.44 4.35 -25.75
CA GLY A 243 -8.60 4.15 -26.93
C GLY A 243 -7.11 4.00 -26.64
N THR A 244 -6.28 4.67 -27.45
CA THR A 244 -4.82 4.46 -27.50
C THR A 244 -4.08 4.78 -26.19
N GLY A 245 -4.65 5.61 -25.32
CA GLY A 245 -4.06 5.94 -24.02
C GLY A 245 -2.73 6.71 -24.11
N SER A 246 -2.63 7.71 -24.99
CA SER A 246 -1.44 8.60 -25.03
C SER A 246 -1.34 9.44 -23.75
N ASN A 247 -2.43 10.06 -23.31
CA ASN A 247 -2.47 10.78 -22.04
C ASN A 247 -2.24 9.87 -20.83
N LEU A 248 -2.81 8.66 -20.85
CA LEU A 248 -2.53 7.65 -19.83
C LEU A 248 -1.01 7.38 -19.70
N GLN A 249 -0.29 7.24 -20.83
CA GLN A 249 1.15 7.01 -20.79
C GLN A 249 1.91 8.16 -20.12
N ALA A 250 1.51 9.41 -20.38
CA ALA A 250 2.10 10.59 -19.74
C ALA A 250 1.84 10.61 -18.23
N LEU A 251 0.60 10.29 -17.81
CA LEU A 251 0.23 10.19 -16.39
C LEU A 251 0.98 9.06 -15.66
N ILE A 252 1.19 7.90 -16.31
CA ILE A 252 1.99 6.80 -15.75
C ILE A 252 3.43 7.28 -15.51
N ALA A 253 4.06 7.88 -16.52
CA ALA A 253 5.43 8.36 -16.41
C ALA A 253 5.60 9.39 -15.28
N SER A 254 4.65 10.32 -15.13
CA SER A 254 4.73 11.34 -14.09
C SER A 254 4.50 10.81 -12.68
N THR A 255 3.58 9.85 -12.50
CA THR A 255 3.22 9.32 -11.17
C THR A 255 4.25 8.35 -10.60
N GLN A 256 5.13 7.81 -11.44
CA GLN A 256 6.28 7.00 -11.03
C GLN A 256 7.41 7.84 -10.42
N ALA A 257 7.42 9.17 -10.62
CA ALA A 257 8.44 10.03 -10.02
C ALA A 257 8.36 9.99 -8.47
N PRO A 258 9.50 9.94 -7.75
CA PRO A 258 9.51 9.95 -6.28
C PRO A 258 8.82 11.18 -5.66
N SER A 259 8.88 12.32 -6.34
CA SER A 259 8.24 13.58 -5.94
C SER A 259 6.74 13.66 -6.24
N SER A 260 6.17 12.66 -6.92
CA SER A 260 4.75 12.72 -7.27
C SER A 260 3.88 12.54 -6.04
N SER A 261 2.84 13.36 -5.94
CA SER A 261 1.80 13.25 -4.92
C SER A 261 0.65 12.35 -5.37
N ALA A 262 0.76 11.67 -6.52
CA ALA A 262 -0.29 10.83 -7.09
C ALA A 262 0.23 9.42 -7.40
N HIS A 263 -0.64 8.42 -7.28
CA HIS A 263 -0.37 7.02 -7.61
C HIS A 263 -1.58 6.42 -8.34
N ILE A 264 -1.37 5.86 -9.53
CA ILE A 264 -2.45 5.27 -10.33
C ILE A 264 -2.77 3.86 -9.83
N VAL A 265 -3.98 3.69 -9.28
CA VAL A 265 -4.43 2.43 -8.66
C VAL A 265 -5.22 1.54 -9.62
N VAL A 266 -5.87 2.12 -10.64
CA VAL A 266 -6.64 1.35 -11.63
C VAL A 266 -6.80 2.12 -12.95
N VAL A 267 -6.82 1.38 -14.06
CA VAL A 267 -7.24 1.90 -15.37
C VAL A 267 -8.53 1.21 -15.80
N ILE A 268 -9.56 2.01 -16.09
CA ILE A 268 -10.88 1.53 -16.51
C ILE A 268 -11.10 1.90 -17.98
N SER A 269 -11.44 0.93 -18.83
CA SER A 269 -11.86 1.22 -20.19
C SER A 269 -13.30 0.81 -20.46
N ASN A 270 -14.01 1.64 -21.25
CA ASN A 270 -15.33 1.27 -21.76
C ASN A 270 -15.29 0.41 -23.03
N LYS A 271 -14.09 0.09 -23.53
CA LYS A 271 -13.85 -0.76 -24.70
C LYS A 271 -12.80 -1.82 -24.38
N ALA A 272 -13.04 -3.06 -24.79
CA ALA A 272 -12.04 -4.12 -24.73
C ALA A 272 -10.97 -3.92 -25.83
N GLY A 273 -9.79 -4.51 -25.64
CA GLY A 273 -8.75 -4.60 -26.68
C GLY A 273 -8.16 -3.26 -27.12
N VAL A 274 -8.23 -2.21 -26.30
CA VAL A 274 -7.62 -0.92 -26.60
C VAL A 274 -6.17 -0.87 -26.12
N ALA A 275 -5.28 -0.27 -26.91
CA ALA A 275 -3.85 -0.18 -26.60
C ALA A 275 -3.52 0.51 -25.27
N GLY A 276 -4.42 1.35 -24.73
CA GLY A 276 -4.27 1.93 -23.40
C GLY A 276 -4.29 0.90 -22.26
N LEU A 277 -5.02 -0.22 -22.41
CA LEU A 277 -5.02 -1.30 -21.43
C LEU A 277 -3.67 -2.03 -21.41
N ASP A 278 -3.07 -2.25 -22.59
CA ASP A 278 -1.74 -2.89 -22.69
C ASP A 278 -0.66 -2.03 -22.03
N LYS A 279 -0.75 -0.70 -22.16
CA LYS A 279 0.15 0.24 -21.49
C LYS A 279 0.02 0.18 -19.97
N ALA A 280 -1.20 0.10 -19.46
CA ALA A 280 -1.47 -0.04 -18.02
C ALA A 280 -0.91 -1.36 -17.48
N ALA A 281 -1.18 -2.48 -18.18
CA ALA A 281 -0.68 -3.80 -17.79
C ALA A 281 0.86 -3.85 -17.79
N ARG A 282 1.53 -3.28 -18.80
CA ARG A 282 3.00 -3.18 -18.84
C ARG A 282 3.58 -2.37 -17.68
N ALA A 283 2.83 -1.41 -17.15
CA ALA A 283 3.21 -0.61 -16.00
C ALA A 283 2.85 -1.28 -14.65
N GLY A 284 2.31 -2.51 -14.66
CA GLY A 284 1.87 -3.20 -13.45
C GLY A 284 0.59 -2.65 -12.84
N ILE A 285 -0.18 -1.85 -13.59
CA ILE A 285 -1.40 -1.21 -13.09
C ILE A 285 -2.61 -2.11 -13.36
N PRO A 286 -3.44 -2.41 -12.34
CA PRO A 286 -4.69 -3.15 -12.53
C PRO A 286 -5.61 -2.53 -13.59
N THR A 287 -6.20 -3.38 -14.42
CA THR A 287 -7.13 -2.95 -15.48
C THR A 287 -8.53 -3.52 -15.29
N ARG A 288 -9.56 -2.74 -15.64
CA ARG A 288 -10.96 -3.18 -15.73
C ARG A 288 -11.57 -2.75 -17.06
N VAL A 289 -12.39 -3.62 -17.64
CA VAL A 289 -13.20 -3.30 -18.83
C VAL A 289 -14.67 -3.31 -18.45
N ILE A 290 -15.34 -2.17 -18.63
CA ILE A 290 -16.77 -2.01 -18.35
C ILE A 290 -17.45 -1.59 -19.64
N ASN A 291 -17.98 -2.56 -20.39
CA ASN A 291 -18.59 -2.25 -21.69
C ASN A 291 -19.95 -1.58 -21.50
N HIS A 292 -20.03 -0.28 -21.77
CA HIS A 292 -21.25 0.53 -21.70
C HIS A 292 -22.44 -0.04 -22.49
N LYS A 293 -22.22 -0.90 -23.50
CA LYS A 293 -23.29 -1.56 -24.26
C LYS A 293 -24.01 -2.67 -23.48
N LEU A 294 -23.46 -3.10 -22.35
CA LEU A 294 -24.04 -4.15 -21.48
C LEU A 294 -24.99 -3.60 -20.42
N TYR A 295 -25.17 -2.28 -20.35
CA TYR A 295 -26.00 -1.61 -19.35
C TYR A 295 -27.19 -0.93 -20.00
N LYS A 296 -28.34 -0.90 -19.31
CA LYS A 296 -29.59 -0.39 -19.88
C LYS A 296 -29.65 1.14 -19.86
N SER A 297 -28.89 1.75 -18.96
CA SER A 297 -28.85 3.20 -18.80
C SER A 297 -27.43 3.69 -18.51
N ARG A 298 -27.22 5.00 -18.71
CA ARG A 298 -25.98 5.66 -18.33
C ARG A 298 -25.72 5.58 -16.82
N VAL A 299 -26.79 5.69 -16.01
CA VAL A 299 -26.69 5.61 -14.55
C VAL A 299 -26.20 4.23 -14.12
N GLU A 300 -26.73 3.15 -14.71
CA GLU A 300 -26.27 1.79 -14.41
C GLU A 300 -24.80 1.59 -14.80
N PHE A 301 -24.40 2.10 -15.97
CA PHE A 301 -23.01 2.05 -16.43
C PHE A 301 -22.06 2.80 -15.48
N ASP A 302 -22.43 4.01 -15.07
CA ASP A 302 -21.63 4.83 -14.18
C ASP A 302 -21.55 4.24 -12.76
N THR A 303 -22.63 3.61 -12.27
CA THR A 303 -22.62 2.87 -11.00
C THR A 303 -21.64 1.71 -11.03
N ALA A 304 -21.52 0.99 -12.15
CA ALA A 304 -20.53 -0.08 -12.30
C ALA A 304 -19.09 0.46 -12.29
N ILE A 305 -18.86 1.62 -12.91
CA ILE A 305 -17.56 2.33 -12.80
C ILE A 305 -17.31 2.69 -11.34
N ASP A 306 -18.27 3.31 -10.68
CA ASP A 306 -18.17 3.79 -9.31
C ASP A 306 -17.84 2.66 -8.32
N GLN A 307 -18.41 1.47 -8.49
CA GLN A 307 -18.07 0.28 -7.69
C GLN A 307 -16.58 -0.09 -7.81
N VAL A 308 -15.99 0.04 -8.99
CA VAL A 308 -14.54 -0.17 -9.17
C VAL A 308 -13.76 0.97 -8.53
N LEU A 309 -14.21 2.21 -8.64
CA LEU A 309 -13.53 3.34 -8.00
C LEU A 309 -13.47 3.16 -6.47
N GLU A 310 -14.55 2.68 -5.86
CA GLU A 310 -14.64 2.31 -4.44
C GLU A 310 -13.78 1.08 -4.09
N GLU A 311 -13.80 0.02 -4.90
CA GLU A 311 -12.94 -1.19 -4.76
C GLU A 311 -11.45 -0.81 -4.66
N PHE A 312 -11.06 0.24 -5.38
CA PHE A 312 -9.69 0.75 -5.43
C PHE A 312 -9.46 1.97 -4.54
N SER A 313 -10.42 2.34 -3.68
CA SER A 313 -10.35 3.50 -2.77
C SER A 313 -9.82 4.75 -3.48
N THR A 314 -10.43 5.09 -4.62
CA THR A 314 -9.95 6.17 -5.49
C THR A 314 -10.20 7.54 -4.84
N ASP A 315 -9.21 8.42 -4.88
CA ASP A 315 -9.33 9.82 -4.44
C ASP A 315 -9.61 10.76 -5.62
N ILE A 316 -8.97 10.52 -6.77
CA ILE A 316 -9.05 11.36 -7.98
C ILE A 316 -9.34 10.52 -9.22
N VAL A 317 -10.25 10.99 -10.07
CA VAL A 317 -10.60 10.36 -11.36
C VAL A 317 -10.06 11.20 -12.51
N CYS A 318 -9.32 10.60 -13.44
CA CYS A 318 -8.81 11.27 -14.65
C CYS A 318 -9.47 10.71 -15.91
N LEU A 319 -10.15 11.55 -16.68
CA LEU A 319 -10.71 11.20 -17.98
C LEU A 319 -9.65 11.45 -19.06
N ALA A 320 -8.97 10.38 -19.49
CA ALA A 320 -7.88 10.44 -20.46
C ALA A 320 -8.35 9.92 -21.83
N GLY A 321 -9.13 10.75 -22.54
CA GLY A 321 -9.78 10.36 -23.79
C GLY A 321 -10.93 9.38 -23.57
N PHE A 322 -11.72 9.61 -22.51
CA PHE A 322 -12.91 8.84 -22.20
C PHE A 322 -14.11 9.38 -22.99
N MET A 323 -14.57 8.63 -23.99
CA MET A 323 -15.55 9.10 -24.99
C MET A 323 -17.00 8.83 -24.58
N ARG A 324 -17.34 8.98 -23.29
CA ARG A 324 -18.70 8.82 -22.76
C ARG A 324 -19.06 10.01 -21.88
N ILE A 325 -20.26 10.53 -22.07
CA ILE A 325 -20.84 11.53 -21.16
C ILE A 325 -21.27 10.79 -19.89
N LEU A 326 -20.88 11.33 -18.73
CA LEU A 326 -21.23 10.81 -17.40
C LEU A 326 -22.60 11.35 -16.95
N SER A 327 -23.24 10.68 -16.01
CA SER A 327 -24.52 11.07 -15.44
C SER A 327 -24.36 12.09 -14.31
N GLY A 328 -25.36 12.94 -14.12
CA GLY A 328 -25.37 13.94 -13.04
C GLY A 328 -25.06 13.37 -11.65
N PRO A 329 -25.68 12.26 -11.21
CA PRO A 329 -25.35 11.63 -9.93
C PRO A 329 -23.87 11.26 -9.78
N PHE A 330 -23.25 10.70 -10.82
CA PHE A 330 -21.84 10.34 -10.81
C PHE A 330 -20.94 11.58 -10.74
N VAL A 331 -21.23 12.60 -11.56
CA VAL A 331 -20.49 13.86 -11.56
C VAL A 331 -20.57 14.57 -10.21
N ARG A 332 -21.76 14.62 -9.58
CA ARG A 332 -21.92 15.22 -8.25
C ARG A 332 -21.13 14.49 -7.17
N LYS A 333 -21.10 13.15 -7.19
CA LYS A 333 -20.33 12.35 -6.23
C LYS A 333 -18.83 12.65 -6.32
N TRP A 334 -18.31 12.80 -7.54
CA TRP A 334 -16.89 13.05 -7.81
C TRP A 334 -16.57 14.54 -8.04
N ASN A 335 -17.45 15.45 -7.62
CA ASN A 335 -17.25 16.88 -7.78
C ASN A 335 -15.97 17.34 -7.06
N GLY A 336 -15.14 18.14 -7.75
CA GLY A 336 -13.83 18.56 -7.24
C GLY A 336 -12.77 17.45 -7.18
N LYS A 337 -13.09 16.23 -7.61
CA LYS A 337 -12.20 15.05 -7.60
C LYS A 337 -12.05 14.41 -8.99
N MET A 338 -12.69 14.96 -10.02
CA MET A 338 -12.64 14.41 -11.37
C MET A 338 -12.11 15.44 -12.37
N LEU A 339 -11.08 15.04 -13.11
CA LEU A 339 -10.34 15.85 -14.06
C LEU A 339 -10.56 15.36 -15.48
N ASN A 340 -10.69 16.28 -16.44
CA ASN A 340 -10.74 15.97 -17.86
C ASN A 340 -9.73 16.82 -18.64
N ILE A 341 -9.13 16.22 -19.66
CA ILE A 341 -8.34 16.92 -20.68
C ILE A 341 -9.18 17.13 -21.93
N HIS A 342 -9.27 18.37 -22.39
CA HIS A 342 -10.04 18.75 -23.56
C HIS A 342 -9.13 19.40 -24.63
N PRO A 343 -9.22 19.01 -25.91
CA PRO A 343 -8.28 19.43 -26.95
C PRO A 343 -8.64 20.79 -27.60
N SER A 344 -9.00 21.78 -26.79
CA SER A 344 -9.10 23.19 -27.18
C SER A 344 -8.77 24.11 -26.00
N LEU A 345 -8.67 25.41 -26.28
CA LEU A 345 -8.69 26.44 -25.24
C LEU A 345 -10.16 26.74 -24.87
N LEU A 346 -10.68 26.06 -23.84
CA LEU A 346 -12.00 26.39 -23.30
C LEU A 346 -12.07 27.87 -22.87
N PRO A 347 -13.22 28.55 -23.06
CA PRO A 347 -14.55 28.01 -23.37
C PRO A 347 -14.83 27.71 -24.86
N SER A 348 -13.89 27.95 -25.77
CA SER A 348 -14.08 27.72 -27.21
C SER A 348 -14.06 26.23 -27.57
N PHE A 349 -14.84 25.85 -28.59
CA PHE A 349 -14.82 24.53 -29.22
C PHE A 349 -15.10 23.35 -28.26
N LYS A 350 -16.24 23.41 -27.55
CA LYS A 350 -16.73 22.30 -26.70
C LYS A 350 -17.11 21.06 -27.53
N GLY A 351 -17.18 19.91 -26.88
CA GLY A 351 -17.64 18.65 -27.48
C GLY A 351 -16.54 17.87 -28.22
N ALA A 352 -16.93 16.75 -28.84
CA ALA A 352 -15.99 15.72 -29.27
C ALA A 352 -15.04 16.11 -30.43
N ASN A 353 -15.41 17.10 -31.25
CA ASN A 353 -14.72 17.42 -32.51
C ASN A 353 -13.99 18.77 -32.45
N ALA A 354 -13.33 19.09 -31.33
CA ALA A 354 -12.77 20.41 -31.10
C ALA A 354 -11.71 20.84 -32.15
N HIS A 355 -10.92 19.89 -32.68
CA HIS A 355 -9.94 20.17 -33.73
C HIS A 355 -10.59 20.55 -35.06
N GLU A 356 -11.68 19.87 -35.46
CA GLU A 356 -12.44 20.21 -36.66
C GLU A 356 -13.00 21.63 -36.53
N GLN A 357 -13.65 21.93 -35.40
CA GLN A 357 -14.20 23.26 -35.14
C GLN A 357 -13.13 24.36 -35.15
N ALA A 358 -11.93 24.11 -34.61
CA ALA A 358 -10.85 25.07 -34.63
C ALA A 358 -10.34 25.36 -36.06
N LEU A 359 -10.22 24.31 -36.88
CA LEU A 359 -9.81 24.46 -38.28
C LEU A 359 -10.88 25.19 -39.11
N ASP A 360 -12.15 24.82 -38.94
CA ASP A 360 -13.29 25.44 -39.63
C ASP A 360 -13.46 26.92 -39.26
N ALA A 361 -13.21 27.26 -38.00
CA ALA A 361 -13.22 28.64 -37.52
C ALA A 361 -12.00 29.47 -38.00
N GLY A 362 -10.99 28.82 -38.59
CA GLY A 362 -9.80 29.50 -39.12
C GLY A 362 -8.91 30.15 -38.05
N VAL A 363 -8.94 29.65 -36.80
CA VAL A 363 -8.10 30.22 -35.73
C VAL A 363 -6.63 29.92 -35.97
N THR A 364 -5.75 30.87 -35.63
CA THR A 364 -4.29 30.70 -35.71
C THR A 364 -3.69 30.14 -34.43
N VAL A 365 -4.47 30.11 -33.34
CA VAL A 365 -4.09 29.57 -32.03
C VAL A 365 -5.24 28.73 -31.50
N THR A 366 -4.92 27.51 -31.08
CA THR A 366 -5.79 26.62 -30.30
C THR A 366 -5.01 26.15 -29.08
N GLY A 367 -5.33 25.01 -28.48
CA GLY A 367 -4.59 24.46 -27.36
C GLY A 367 -5.27 23.27 -26.74
N CYS A 368 -4.99 23.05 -25.47
CA CYS A 368 -5.72 22.09 -24.63
C CYS A 368 -5.98 22.68 -23.24
N THR A 369 -6.99 22.14 -22.57
CA THR A 369 -7.44 22.57 -21.25
C THR A 369 -7.61 21.36 -20.34
N VAL A 370 -7.01 21.41 -19.15
CA VAL A 370 -7.39 20.53 -18.04
C VAL A 370 -8.37 21.27 -17.14
N HIS A 371 -9.50 20.63 -16.83
CA HIS A 371 -10.53 21.22 -15.99
C HIS A 371 -11.17 20.18 -15.06
N PHE A 372 -11.78 20.65 -13.97
CA PHE A 372 -12.69 19.84 -13.19
C PHE A 372 -13.93 19.50 -14.01
N VAL A 373 -14.43 18.28 -13.90
CA VAL A 373 -15.67 17.87 -14.59
C VAL A 373 -16.89 18.41 -13.86
N ALA A 374 -17.81 19.02 -14.61
CA ALA A 374 -19.11 19.50 -14.16
C ALA A 374 -20.24 18.79 -14.93
N GLU A 375 -21.49 18.96 -14.49
CA GLU A 375 -22.65 18.33 -15.18
C GLU A 375 -22.81 18.87 -16.60
N ASP A 376 -22.60 20.17 -16.77
CA ASP A 376 -22.50 20.79 -18.08
C ASP A 376 -21.17 20.41 -18.74
N VAL A 377 -21.28 19.80 -19.93
CA VAL A 377 -20.14 19.30 -20.70
C VAL A 377 -19.16 20.42 -21.01
N ASP A 378 -17.88 20.17 -20.72
CA ASP A 378 -16.75 21.07 -20.95
C ASP A 378 -16.95 22.48 -20.37
N ALA A 379 -17.61 22.58 -19.20
CA ALA A 379 -17.94 23.84 -18.54
C ALA A 379 -17.42 23.98 -17.10
N GLY A 380 -16.74 22.95 -16.58
CA GLY A 380 -16.21 23.00 -15.22
C GLY A 380 -14.97 23.90 -15.09
N GLN A 381 -14.55 24.13 -13.85
CA GLN A 381 -13.47 25.08 -13.54
C GLN A 381 -12.15 24.66 -14.16
N ILE A 382 -11.54 25.56 -14.92
CA ILE A 382 -10.27 25.37 -15.61
C ILE A 382 -9.13 25.37 -14.59
N ILE A 383 -8.21 24.40 -14.71
CA ILE A 383 -7.02 24.26 -13.85
C ILE A 383 -5.78 24.77 -14.59
N LEU A 384 -5.53 24.25 -15.79
CA LEU A 384 -4.41 24.62 -16.65
C LEU A 384 -4.83 24.66 -18.12
N GLN A 385 -4.17 25.50 -18.90
CA GLN A 385 -4.27 25.55 -20.35
C GLN A 385 -2.87 25.71 -20.98
N GLU A 386 -2.68 25.13 -22.15
CA GLU A 386 -1.48 25.36 -22.96
C GLU A 386 -1.91 25.67 -24.41
N ALA A 387 -1.47 26.83 -24.90
CA ALA A 387 -1.75 27.28 -26.25
C ALA A 387 -0.82 26.60 -27.27
N VAL A 388 -1.37 26.28 -28.44
CA VAL A 388 -0.69 25.60 -29.54
C VAL A 388 -1.02 26.33 -30.84
N PRO A 389 -0.01 26.67 -31.68
CA PRO A 389 -0.26 27.33 -32.95
C PRO A 389 -0.91 26.37 -33.97
N VAL A 390 -1.87 26.90 -34.72
CA VAL A 390 -2.43 26.26 -35.92
C VAL A 390 -1.62 26.73 -37.13
N LYS A 391 -0.99 25.79 -37.84
CA LYS A 391 -0.18 26.10 -39.03
C LYS A 391 -1.08 26.12 -40.26
N ARG A 392 -0.72 26.96 -41.23
CA ARG A 392 -1.36 26.93 -42.56
C ARG A 392 -1.22 25.53 -43.16
N GLY A 393 -2.33 24.95 -43.60
CA GLY A 393 -2.38 23.59 -44.15
C GLY A 393 -2.47 22.48 -43.12
N ASP A 394 -2.68 22.78 -41.84
CA ASP A 394 -2.98 21.74 -40.85
C ASP A 394 -4.24 20.94 -41.21
N THR A 395 -4.17 19.65 -40.91
CA THR A 395 -5.32 18.73 -40.89
C THR A 395 -5.66 18.39 -39.44
N VAL A 396 -6.81 17.74 -39.21
CA VAL A 396 -7.17 17.22 -37.86
C VAL A 396 -6.05 16.33 -37.31
N ALA A 397 -5.43 15.51 -38.14
CA ALA A 397 -4.34 14.62 -37.72
C ALA A 397 -3.11 15.40 -37.25
N THR A 398 -2.59 16.32 -38.08
CA THR A 398 -1.37 17.09 -37.76
C THR A 398 -1.57 18.06 -36.60
N LEU A 399 -2.77 18.65 -36.49
CA LEU A 399 -3.12 19.50 -35.36
C LEU A 399 -3.27 18.68 -34.07
N SER A 400 -3.96 17.54 -34.12
CA SER A 400 -4.16 16.66 -32.96
C SER A 400 -2.84 16.13 -32.41
N GLU A 401 -1.89 15.73 -33.27
CA GLU A 401 -0.55 15.32 -32.84
C GLU A 401 0.17 16.43 -32.08
N ARG A 402 0.07 17.67 -32.56
CA ARG A 402 0.71 18.82 -31.90
C ARG A 402 0.05 19.17 -30.58
N VAL A 403 -1.28 19.15 -30.51
CA VAL A 403 -2.03 19.42 -29.27
C VAL A 403 -1.76 18.33 -28.24
N LYS A 404 -1.66 17.05 -28.63
CA LYS A 404 -1.28 15.95 -27.72
C LYS A 404 0.04 16.19 -26.99
N LEU A 405 1.03 16.82 -27.62
CA LEU A 405 2.30 17.14 -26.95
C LEU A 405 2.12 18.15 -25.81
N ALA A 406 1.15 19.07 -25.93
CA ALA A 406 0.79 19.99 -24.86
C ALA A 406 -0.05 19.27 -23.78
N GLU A 407 -1.00 18.42 -24.17
CA GLU A 407 -1.79 17.60 -23.23
C GLU A 407 -0.88 16.75 -22.32
N HIS A 408 0.17 16.15 -22.87
CA HIS A 408 1.14 15.32 -22.13
C HIS A 408 1.95 16.10 -21.10
N LYS A 409 1.94 17.44 -21.15
CA LYS A 409 2.57 18.29 -20.14
C LYS A 409 1.55 18.74 -19.10
N ILE A 410 0.45 19.36 -19.54
CA ILE A 410 -0.48 20.00 -18.60
C ILE A 410 -1.34 19.01 -17.84
N PHE A 411 -1.61 17.82 -18.38
CA PHE A 411 -2.45 16.85 -17.68
C PHE A 411 -1.72 16.23 -16.46
N PRO A 412 -0.48 15.74 -16.59
CA PRO A 412 0.34 15.41 -15.42
C PRO A 412 0.51 16.55 -14.42
N ALA A 413 0.77 17.77 -14.90
CA ALA A 413 0.97 18.93 -14.02
C ALA A 413 -0.29 19.27 -13.21
N ALA A 414 -1.46 19.27 -13.87
CA ALA A 414 -2.73 19.50 -13.19
C ALA A 414 -3.06 18.40 -12.19
N LEU A 415 -2.81 17.13 -12.52
CA LEU A 415 -2.97 16.03 -11.57
C LEU A 415 -2.09 16.22 -10.34
N GLN A 416 -0.82 16.59 -10.53
CA GLN A 416 0.10 16.85 -9.42
C GLN A 416 -0.41 17.97 -8.51
N LEU A 417 -0.88 19.10 -9.08
CA LEU A 417 -1.42 20.23 -8.32
C LEU A 417 -2.65 19.85 -7.49
N VAL A 418 -3.52 19.03 -8.03
CA VAL A 418 -4.73 18.57 -7.33
C VAL A 418 -4.36 17.53 -6.27
N ALA A 419 -3.49 16.59 -6.59
CA ALA A 419 -3.06 15.52 -5.69
C ALA A 419 -2.23 16.02 -4.49
N SER A 420 -1.43 17.09 -4.66
CA SER A 420 -0.71 17.73 -3.57
C SER A 420 -1.61 18.63 -2.69
N GLY A 421 -2.85 18.88 -3.11
CA GLY A 421 -3.75 19.83 -2.47
C GLY A 421 -3.42 21.30 -2.76
N THR A 422 -2.48 21.57 -3.68
CA THR A 422 -2.14 22.94 -4.12
C THR A 422 -3.32 23.60 -4.82
N VAL A 423 -4.08 22.84 -5.60
CA VAL A 423 -5.32 23.29 -6.25
C VAL A 423 -6.50 22.44 -5.77
N ARG A 424 -7.58 23.10 -5.38
CA ARG A 424 -8.83 22.44 -4.99
C ARG A 424 -10.05 23.22 -5.48
N LEU A 425 -11.16 22.51 -5.66
CA LEU A 425 -12.46 23.13 -5.89
C LEU A 425 -13.14 23.38 -4.54
N GLU A 426 -13.48 24.63 -4.23
CA GLU A 426 -14.20 24.99 -3.00
C GLU A 426 -15.70 24.71 -3.10
N GLU A 427 -16.38 24.66 -1.95
CA GLU A 427 -17.84 24.47 -1.86
C GLU A 427 -18.63 25.56 -2.61
N ASN A 428 -18.06 26.76 -2.73
CA ASN A 428 -18.64 27.88 -3.50
C ASN A 428 -18.48 27.72 -5.03
N GLY A 429 -17.88 26.62 -5.50
CA GLY A 429 -17.64 26.32 -6.90
C GLY A 429 -16.44 27.04 -7.54
N LYS A 430 -15.64 27.77 -6.75
CA LYS A 430 -14.44 28.47 -7.25
C LYS A 430 -13.19 27.61 -7.09
N LEU A 431 -12.26 27.80 -8.03
CA LEU A 431 -10.92 27.25 -7.95
C LEU A 431 -10.12 27.99 -6.89
N CYS A 432 -9.50 27.25 -5.97
CA CYS A 432 -8.65 27.80 -4.92
C CYS A 432 -7.23 27.26 -5.07
N TRP A 433 -6.27 28.19 -5.07
CA TRP A 433 -4.85 27.91 -5.01
C TRP A 433 -4.39 28.12 -3.57
N ALA A 434 -3.85 27.08 -2.94
CA ALA A 434 -3.20 27.22 -1.64
C ALA A 434 -2.07 28.26 -1.76
N LYS A 435 -1.96 29.16 -0.78
CA LYS A 435 -0.86 30.14 -0.74
C LYS A 435 0.46 29.36 -0.57
N GLU A 436 1.48 29.74 -1.34
CA GLU A 436 2.84 29.30 -1.07
C GLU A 436 3.23 29.79 0.34
N GLU A 437 3.67 28.86 1.21
CA GLU A 437 4.21 29.17 2.54
C GLU A 437 5.65 29.69 2.46
#